data_AF-A0A212JN16-F1
#
_entry.id   AF-A0A212JN16-F1
#
_cell.length_a   1.000
_cell.length_b   1.000
_cell.length_c   1.000
_cell.angle_alpha   90.00
_cell.angle_beta   90.00
_cell.angle_gamma   90.00
#
_symmetry.space_group_name_H-M   'P 1'
#
loop_
_entity.id
_entity.type
_entity.pdbx_description
1 polymer ?
#
loop_
_entity_poly.entity_id
_entity_poly.type
_entity_poly.pdbx_seq_one_letter_code
_entity_poly.pdbx_strand_id
1 'polypeptide(L)' 'MTEFIDKCECYIHSLKQGERNVLGEATILKRLGDNDYLADYNGVKCHAIFNPFAGRYFVDDKYGVTPDSKSHELGR' A
#
# COMPACT_ATOMS: atom_id res chain seq x y z
N MET A 1 -15.96 13.70 -3.46
CA MET A 1 -15.87 12.50 -4.31
C MET A 1 -14.54 11.89 -4.00
N THR A 2 -14.52 10.71 -3.40
CA THR A 2 -13.30 10.14 -2.83
C THR A 2 -12.39 9.71 -3.99
N GLU A 3 -11.23 10.37 -4.14
CA GLU A 3 -10.25 10.12 -5.19
C GLU A 3 -9.43 8.87 -4.88
N PHE A 4 -10.02 7.69 -5.03
CA PHE A 4 -9.29 6.43 -5.04
C PHE A 4 -9.52 5.70 -6.36
N ILE A 5 -8.47 5.02 -6.85
CA ILE A 5 -8.54 4.19 -8.06
C ILE A 5 -9.51 3.04 -7.81
N ASP A 6 -9.31 2.29 -6.73
CA ASP A 6 -10.09 1.10 -6.44
C ASP A 6 -9.98 0.71 -4.96
N LYS A 7 -10.98 -0.02 -4.44
CA LYS A 7 -10.91 -0.66 -3.12
C LYS A 7 -10.96 -2.16 -3.32
N CYS A 8 -9.89 -2.85 -2.98
CA CYS A 8 -9.74 -4.27 -3.28
C CYS A 8 -9.04 -5.04 -2.16
N GLU A 9 -9.21 -6.36 -2.19
CA GLU A 9 -8.47 -7.27 -1.32
C GLU A 9 -7.01 -7.41 -1.79
N CYS A 10 -6.09 -6.94 -0.96
CA CYS A 10 -4.66 -6.93 -1.19
C CYS A 10 -3.93 -7.85 -0.20
N TYR A 11 -2.74 -8.31 -0.55
CA TYR A 11 -1.86 -8.98 0.41
C TYR A 11 -1.21 -7.93 1.30
N ILE A 12 -1.53 -7.95 2.60
CA ILE A 12 -0.98 -6.98 3.56
C ILE A 12 0.18 -7.63 4.30
N HIS A 13 1.33 -6.96 4.33
CA HIS A 13 2.53 -7.49 4.98
C HIS A 13 2.28 -7.84 6.46
N SER A 14 1.64 -6.96 7.22
CA SER A 14 1.35 -7.19 8.63
C SER A 14 0.33 -8.30 8.91
N LEU A 15 -0.51 -8.67 7.95
CA LEU A 15 -1.49 -9.76 8.13
C LEU A 15 -0.90 -11.15 7.88
N LYS A 16 0.34 -11.22 7.39
CA LYS A 16 1.02 -12.49 7.08
C LYS A 16 1.11 -13.37 8.34
N GLN A 17 0.53 -14.57 8.27
CA GLN A 17 0.59 -15.56 9.35
C GLN A 17 1.66 -16.61 9.03
N GLY A 18 2.85 -16.42 9.60
CA GLY A 18 4.03 -17.23 9.28
C GLY A 18 4.44 -17.04 7.82
N GLU A 19 4.38 -18.11 7.03
CA GLU A 19 4.73 -18.10 5.61
C GLU A 19 3.53 -17.82 4.69
N ARG A 20 2.30 -17.79 5.22
CA ARG A 20 1.09 -17.58 4.42
C ARG A 20 0.75 -16.10 4.29
N ASN A 21 0.67 -15.64 3.04
CA ASN A 21 0.15 -14.32 2.73
C ASN A 21 -1.37 -14.30 2.99
N VAL A 22 -1.84 -13.28 3.71
CA VAL A 22 -3.25 -13.12 4.06
C VAL A 22 -3.80 -11.90 3.33
N LEU A 23 -5.03 -12.03 2.87
CA LEU A 23 -5.75 -10.96 2.20
C LEU A 23 -6.35 -10.01 3.24
N GLY A 24 -6.17 -8.72 3.01
CA GLY A 24 -6.79 -7.64 3.76
C GLY A 24 -7.37 -6.61 2.80
N GLU A 25 -8.35 -5.86 3.27
CA GLU A 25 -8.95 -4.79 2.48
C GLU A 25 -8.05 -3.54 2.52
N ALA A 26 -7.70 -3.01 1.36
CA ALA A 26 -6.98 -1.75 1.22
C ALA A 26 -7.54 -0.94 0.05
N THR A 27 -7.32 0.37 0.10
CA THR A 27 -7.83 1.30 -0.91
C THR A 27 -6.66 1.82 -1.74
N ILE A 28 -6.60 1.48 -3.03
CA ILE A 28 -5.57 1.98 -3.93
C ILE A 28 -5.90 3.42 -4.31
N LEU A 29 -5.08 4.36 -3.88
CA LEU A 29 -5.29 5.79 -4.08
C LEU A 29 -4.82 6.26 -5.46
N LYS A 30 -3.55 5.98 -5.81
CA LYS A 30 -2.94 6.42 -7.07
C LYS A 30 -1.73 5.59 -7.46
N ARG A 31 -1.34 5.59 -8.73
CA ARG A 31 -0.04 5.07 -9.18
C ARG A 31 1.03 6.16 -8.98
N LEU A 32 2.13 5.81 -8.31
CA LEU A 32 3.27 6.70 -8.05
C LEU A 32 4.37 6.54 -9.10
N GLY A 33 4.55 5.33 -9.64
CA GLY A 33 5.61 5.02 -10.59
C GLY A 33 5.38 3.73 -11.36
N ASP A 34 6.47 3.12 -11.84
CA ASP A 34 6.40 1.85 -12.55
C ASP A 34 6.12 0.71 -11.57
N ASN A 35 4.91 0.14 -11.68
CA ASN A 35 4.38 -0.87 -10.77
C ASN A 35 4.35 -0.48 -9.27
N ASP A 36 4.49 0.81 -8.95
CA ASP A 36 4.42 1.35 -7.59
C ASP A 36 3.13 2.16 -7.42
N TYR A 37 2.37 1.83 -6.39
CA TYR A 37 1.05 2.37 -6.09
C TYR A 37 0.98 2.83 -4.65
N LEU A 38 0.25 3.92 -4.41
CA LEU A 38 -0.09 4.36 -3.07
C LEU A 38 -1.40 3.70 -2.67
N ALA A 39 -1.39 2.97 -1.55
CA ALA A 39 -2.55 2.36 -0.93
C ALA A 39 -2.83 3.01 0.44
N ASP A 40 -4.09 3.10 0.82
CA ASP A 40 -4.54 3.40 2.17
C ASP A 40 -4.99 2.11 2.84
N TYR A 41 -4.34 1.77 3.94
CA TYR A 41 -4.70 0.65 4.79
C TYR A 41 -4.94 1.18 6.20
N ASN A 42 -6.19 1.11 6.67
CA ASN A 42 -6.59 1.65 7.99
C ASN A 42 -6.20 3.13 8.22
N GLY A 43 -6.24 3.97 7.18
CA GLY A 43 -5.86 5.38 7.27
C GLY A 43 -4.34 5.63 7.22
N VAL A 44 -3.55 4.56 7.03
CA VAL A 44 -2.11 4.64 6.83
C VAL A 44 -1.82 4.53 5.35
N LYS A 45 -1.05 5.49 4.82
CA LYS A 45 -0.63 5.50 3.41
C LYS A 45 0.63 4.68 3.25
N CYS A 46 0.57 3.68 2.39
CA CYS A 46 1.61 2.70 2.17
C CYS A 46 1.89 2.51 0.68
N HIS A 47 3.09 2.06 0.36
CA HIS A 47 3.43 1.60 -0.97
C HIS A 47 2.85 0.20 -1.23
N ALA A 48 2.43 -0.02 -2.47
CA ALA A 48 1.83 -1.25 -2.95
C ALA A 48 2.34 -1.58 -4.34
N ILE A 49 2.57 -2.86 -4.59
CA ILE A 49 3.08 -3.38 -5.87
C ILE A 49 2.03 -4.30 -6.48
N PHE A 50 1.72 -4.14 -7.76
CA PHE A 50 0.79 -5.03 -8.44
C PHE A 50 1.51 -6.30 -8.92
N ASN A 51 1.00 -7.46 -8.54
CA ASN A 51 1.47 -8.74 -9.03
C ASN A 51 0.53 -9.26 -10.13
N PRO A 52 0.93 -9.23 -11.41
CA PRO A 52 0.09 -9.69 -12.52
C PRO A 52 -0.18 -11.20 -12.50
N PHE A 53 0.67 -12.00 -11.85
CA PHE A 53 0.47 -13.46 -11.75
C PHE A 53 -0.67 -13.83 -10.80
N ALA A 54 -0.83 -13.06 -9.73
CA ALA A 54 -1.92 -13.23 -8.76
C ALA A 54 -3.13 -12.33 -9.06
N GLY A 55 -2.95 -11.32 -9.92
CA GLY A 55 -3.96 -10.29 -10.18
C GLY A 55 -4.28 -9.44 -8.95
N ARG A 56 -3.33 -9.29 -8.01
CA ARG A 56 -3.55 -8.60 -6.73
C ARG A 56 -2.38 -7.70 -6.33
N TYR A 57 -2.67 -6.71 -5.51
CA TYR A 57 -1.68 -5.81 -4.93
C TYR A 57 -1.05 -6.41 -3.68
N PHE A 58 0.24 -6.18 -3.50
CA PHE A 58 1.00 -6.44 -2.28
C PHE A 58 1.27 -5.12 -1.60
N VAL A 59 0.63 -4.87 -0.46
CA VAL A 59 0.75 -3.64 0.32
C VAL A 59 1.79 -3.86 1.41
N ASP A 60 2.82 -3.02 1.41
CA ASP A 60 3.85 -3.04 2.43
C ASP A 60 3.57 -1.96 3.49
N ASP A 61 2.79 -2.32 4.50
CA ASP A 61 2.40 -1.41 5.60
C ASP A 61 3.47 -1.27 6.69
N LYS A 62 4.54 -2.06 6.64
CA LYS A 62 5.62 -2.04 7.65
C LYS A 62 6.80 -1.15 7.28
N TYR A 63 7.32 -1.30 6.06
CA TYR A 63 8.51 -0.60 5.60
C TYR A 63 8.19 0.40 4.49
N GLY A 64 7.13 0.13 3.72
CA GLY A 64 6.60 1.00 2.67
C GLY A 64 5.63 2.06 3.18
N VAL A 65 5.58 2.34 4.48
CA VAL A 65 4.74 3.41 5.03
C VAL A 65 5.29 4.77 4.59
N THR A 66 4.49 5.54 3.85
CA THR A 66 4.87 6.91 3.52
C THR A 66 4.56 7.79 4.73
N PRO A 67 5.55 8.45 5.35
CA PRO A 67 5.23 9.47 6.33
C PRO A 67 4.42 10.56 5.63
N ASP A 68 3.21 10.78 6.12
CA ASP A 68 2.49 12.04 5.90
C ASP A 68 3.51 13.18 6.01
N SER A 69 3.65 13.95 4.93
CA SER A 69 4.67 14.99 4.81
C SER A 69 4.41 16.12 5.81
N LYS A 70 4.80 15.89 7.06
CA LYS A 70 5.15 16.89 8.07
C LYS A 70 6.62 16.79 8.49
N SER A 71 7.47 16.23 7.63
CA SER A 71 8.92 16.27 7.76
C SER A 71 9.57 16.64 6.42
N HIS A 72 9.12 17.76 5.86
CA HIS A 72 9.99 18.57 4.99
C HIS A 72 10.65 19.66 5.85
N GLU A 73 11.47 19.25 6.82
CA GLU A 73 12.55 20.10 7.33
C GLU A 73 13.58 19.22 8.07
N LEU A 74 14.86 19.52 7.84
CA LEU A 74 16.10 18.89 8.33
C LEU A 74 16.50 17.54 7.68
N GLY A 75 17.60 17.44 6.95
CA GLY A 75 18.70 18.39 6.82
C GLY A 75 19.62 18.03 5.66
N ARG A 76 20.37 19.06 5.27
CA ARG A 76 21.47 19.07 4.29
C ARG A 76 22.53 18.04 4.61
#